data_AF-A0A7X8G504-F1
#
_entry.id   AF-A0A7X8G504-F1
#
_cell.length_a   1.000
_cell.length_b   1.000
_cell.length_c   1.000
_cell.angle_alpha   90.00
_cell.angle_beta   90.00
_cell.angle_gamma   90.00
#
_symmetry.space_group_name_H-M   'P 1'
#
loop_
_entity.id
_entity.type
_entity.pdbx_description
1 polymer ?
#
loop_
_entity_poly.entity_id
_entity_poly.type
_entity_poly.pdbx_seq_one_letter_code
_entity_poly.pdbx_strand_id
1 'polypeptide(L)'
;MKAFEVYPSEKKLIKDRVSGINVYQLTSYLGHSHHAYFTNNGWWDQNRRLVFCSDRCNATNLFSIEIESGEISRLTDFPANAKHTPRFSNDVNPTRPEIYYTLDNKLYALELETLKHRLLYTPPVGYNVHGGLVGADGKYVYSVIQEDLSDKIYANLSASYIGMSEVFKAKPDSRIIKTDTETGSNEEIHQEYCWLGHVNPSPTKSNLITFCHEGPWHMVDHRIWLLDVEKGEITKIRPRKVEGEQIGHEYWFSNGEQIGYQVHQPEGGSLFGYVRYDNTGEVEAPCVPLPSPDHIHSNDFSLIVSDSGKSIKLYHYNGEGFDPARVLCMHDGSFFYGSHHPHPRFTADGKQILFNSNVSGYCNIYLADLPDDVTTLPFLE
;
A
#
# COMPACT_ATOMS: atom_id res chain seq x y z
N MET A 1 13.39 0.56 -22.52
CA MET A 1 11.92 0.54 -22.48
C MET A 1 11.36 1.58 -23.44
N LYS A 2 10.17 1.37 -24.01
CA LYS A 2 9.42 2.46 -24.66
C LYS A 2 8.90 3.44 -23.62
N ALA A 3 8.76 4.70 -24.01
CA ALA A 3 8.12 5.76 -23.24
C ALA A 3 7.38 6.66 -24.22
N PHE A 4 6.25 7.23 -23.81
CA PHE A 4 5.60 8.30 -24.58
C PHE A 4 6.43 9.57 -24.57
N GLU A 5 7.07 9.85 -23.44
CA GLU A 5 7.97 10.97 -23.25
C GLU A 5 8.96 10.64 -22.13
N VAL A 6 10.16 11.20 -22.21
CA VAL A 6 11.21 11.07 -21.19
C VAL A 6 11.54 12.47 -20.67
N TYR A 7 11.66 12.59 -19.35
CA TYR A 7 12.00 13.83 -18.66
C TYR A 7 13.36 13.67 -17.96
N PRO A 8 14.12 14.76 -17.86
CA PRO A 8 15.36 14.76 -17.09
C PRO A 8 15.08 14.54 -15.61
N SER A 9 16.15 14.22 -14.87
CA SER A 9 16.10 14.02 -13.44
C SER A 9 15.59 15.25 -12.69
N GLU A 10 14.64 15.00 -11.79
CA GLU A 10 14.18 15.96 -10.78
C GLU A 10 14.81 15.69 -9.41
N LYS A 11 15.67 14.67 -9.33
CA LYS A 11 16.24 14.15 -8.10
C LYS A 11 17.09 15.20 -7.40
N LYS A 12 16.83 15.42 -6.12
CA LYS A 12 17.58 16.35 -5.27
C LYS A 12 17.89 15.70 -3.93
N LEU A 13 19.13 15.83 -3.48
CA LEU A 13 19.52 15.45 -2.13
C LEU A 13 19.19 16.58 -1.15
N ILE A 14 18.50 16.23 -0.07
CA ILE A 14 18.14 17.09 1.04
C ILE A 14 18.69 16.45 2.31
N LYS A 15 19.08 17.27 3.29
CA LYS A 15 19.40 16.80 4.63
C LYS A 15 18.18 16.98 5.50
N ASP A 16 17.74 15.91 6.17
CA ASP A 16 16.68 16.03 7.15
C ASP A 16 17.10 16.98 8.27
N ARG A 17 16.18 17.86 8.67
CA ARG A 17 16.48 18.93 9.63
C ARG A 17 16.62 18.45 11.08
N VAL A 18 16.11 17.26 11.40
CA VAL A 18 16.10 16.69 12.75
C VAL A 18 17.19 15.64 12.89
N SER A 19 17.22 14.66 11.98
CA SER A 19 18.17 13.54 12.05
C SER A 19 19.48 13.78 11.30
N GLY A 20 19.52 14.72 10.35
CA GLY A 20 20.68 14.93 9.46
C GLY A 20 20.89 13.82 8.42
N ILE A 21 19.97 12.85 8.33
CA ILE A 21 19.97 11.80 7.32
C ILE A 21 19.78 12.38 5.93
N ASN A 22 20.34 11.70 4.93
CA ASN A 22 20.10 12.01 3.53
C ASN A 22 18.67 11.61 3.12
N VAL A 23 17.96 12.54 2.51
CA VAL A 23 16.65 12.31 1.91
C VAL A 23 16.71 12.77 0.45
N TYR A 24 16.46 11.85 -0.48
CA TYR A 24 16.38 12.14 -1.90
C TYR A 24 14.93 12.43 -2.28
N GLN A 25 14.64 13.69 -2.63
CA GLN A 25 13.39 14.03 -3.31
C GLN A 25 13.49 13.57 -4.77
N LEU A 26 12.62 12.67 -5.20
CA LEU A 26 12.66 12.04 -6.53
C LEU A 26 11.84 12.80 -7.58
N THR A 27 10.81 13.52 -7.16
CA THR A 27 9.93 14.32 -8.03
C THR A 27 9.82 15.74 -7.51
N SER A 28 9.65 16.71 -8.39
CA SER A 28 9.46 18.12 -8.04
C SER A 28 8.58 18.91 -9.02
N TYR A 29 7.80 18.20 -9.85
CA TYR A 29 6.85 18.81 -10.78
C TYR A 29 5.73 19.58 -10.03
N LEU A 30 5.17 20.61 -10.67
CA LEU A 30 4.04 21.38 -10.14
C LEU A 30 2.70 20.63 -10.34
N GLY A 31 2.63 19.43 -9.75
CA GLY A 31 1.50 18.51 -9.78
C GLY A 31 1.78 17.33 -8.85
N HIS A 32 0.74 16.65 -8.36
CA HIS A 32 0.95 15.58 -7.40
C HIS A 32 1.62 14.38 -8.06
N SER A 33 2.63 13.84 -7.38
CA SER A 33 3.26 12.56 -7.69
C SER A 33 3.26 11.71 -6.44
N HIS A 34 2.85 10.44 -6.57
CA HIS A 34 2.80 9.53 -5.43
C HIS A 34 3.15 8.10 -5.86
N HIS A 35 3.84 7.39 -4.99
CA HIS A 35 4.10 5.95 -5.17
C HIS A 35 2.82 5.13 -4.91
N ALA A 36 2.91 3.80 -5.06
CA ALA A 36 1.79 2.89 -4.82
C ALA A 36 1.39 2.85 -3.33
N TYR A 37 0.37 2.08 -2.96
CA TYR A 37 0.12 1.80 -1.55
C TYR A 37 1.31 1.05 -0.93
N PHE A 38 1.56 1.20 0.38
CA PHE A 38 2.79 0.66 1.00
C PHE A 38 2.88 -0.88 0.99
N THR A 39 1.75 -1.58 0.90
CA THR A 39 1.70 -3.04 0.75
C THR A 39 1.82 -3.53 -0.70
N ASN A 40 1.71 -2.63 -1.69
CA ASN A 40 1.79 -2.95 -3.11
C ASN A 40 3.23 -2.84 -3.61
N ASN A 41 3.61 -3.63 -4.60
CA ASN A 41 4.89 -3.51 -5.28
C ASN A 41 4.86 -2.46 -6.40
N GLY A 42 5.72 -1.44 -6.30
CA GLY A 42 5.96 -0.48 -7.39
C GLY A 42 7.30 -0.70 -8.11
N TRP A 43 8.14 -1.60 -7.60
CA TRP A 43 9.52 -1.79 -8.05
C TRP A 43 9.60 -2.78 -9.20
N TRP A 44 10.41 -2.45 -10.20
CA TRP A 44 10.61 -3.27 -11.40
C TRP A 44 12.03 -3.10 -11.94
N ASP A 45 12.36 -3.85 -13.00
CA ASP A 45 13.70 -3.84 -13.60
C ASP A 45 14.79 -4.14 -12.55
N GLN A 46 14.59 -5.21 -11.79
CA GLN A 46 15.47 -5.63 -10.70
C GLN A 46 15.68 -4.53 -9.63
N ASN A 47 14.60 -3.86 -9.24
CA ASN A 47 14.57 -2.72 -8.31
C ASN A 47 15.32 -1.47 -8.76
N ARG A 48 15.81 -1.41 -10.01
CA ARG A 48 16.42 -0.19 -10.55
C ARG A 48 15.40 0.90 -10.84
N ARG A 49 14.14 0.52 -11.05
CA ARG A 49 13.07 1.43 -11.42
C ARG A 49 11.86 1.31 -10.51
N LEU A 50 11.20 2.43 -10.28
CA LEU A 50 9.95 2.54 -9.52
C LEU A 50 8.85 3.09 -10.43
N VAL A 51 7.68 2.46 -10.44
CA VAL A 51 6.45 3.00 -11.06
C VAL A 51 5.71 3.89 -10.06
N PHE A 52 5.17 5.01 -10.53
CA PHE A 52 4.41 5.96 -9.74
C PHE A 52 3.32 6.65 -10.57
N CYS A 53 2.35 7.28 -9.89
CA CYS A 53 1.35 8.12 -10.56
C CYS A 53 1.76 9.59 -10.47
N SER A 54 1.54 10.36 -11.54
CA SER A 54 1.81 11.81 -11.54
C SER A 54 0.80 12.59 -12.37
N ASP A 55 0.40 13.77 -11.87
CA ASP A 55 -0.50 14.73 -12.53
C ASP A 55 0.19 15.58 -13.62
N ARG A 56 1.44 15.26 -13.94
CA ARG A 56 2.18 15.90 -15.03
C ARG A 56 1.35 15.89 -16.31
N CYS A 57 1.43 16.99 -17.07
CA CYS A 57 0.63 17.20 -18.29
C CYS A 57 -0.88 17.32 -18.04
N ASN A 58 -1.31 17.75 -16.85
CA ASN A 58 -2.72 17.98 -16.47
C ASN A 58 -3.60 16.71 -16.57
N ALA A 59 -3.00 15.54 -16.38
CA ALA A 59 -3.68 14.26 -16.29
C ALA A 59 -2.84 13.31 -15.47
N THR A 60 -3.47 12.58 -14.54
CA THR A 60 -2.76 11.56 -13.77
C THR A 60 -2.43 10.37 -14.68
N ASN A 61 -1.15 10.11 -14.87
CA ASN A 61 -0.62 9.01 -15.69
C ASN A 61 0.30 8.12 -14.86
N LEU A 62 0.57 6.91 -15.35
CA LEU A 62 1.67 6.08 -14.83
C LEU A 62 2.99 6.57 -15.41
N PHE A 63 3.98 6.69 -14.54
CA PHE A 63 5.36 7.03 -14.86
C PHE A 63 6.29 6.01 -14.23
N SER A 64 7.50 5.90 -14.74
CA SER A 64 8.59 5.20 -14.07
C SER A 64 9.79 6.12 -13.90
N ILE A 65 10.43 6.07 -12.73
CA ILE A 65 11.72 6.70 -12.49
C ILE A 65 12.80 5.63 -12.37
N GLU A 66 13.96 5.85 -13.00
CA GLU A 66 15.18 5.08 -12.74
C GLU A 66 15.92 5.70 -11.57
N ILE A 67 16.18 4.91 -10.52
CA ILE A 67 16.58 5.45 -9.22
C ILE A 67 17.98 6.07 -9.25
N GLU A 68 18.92 5.50 -10.00
CA GLU A 68 20.30 5.97 -10.01
C GLU A 68 20.41 7.34 -10.71
N SER A 69 19.97 7.41 -11.96
CA SER A 69 20.01 8.61 -12.82
C SER A 69 18.91 9.62 -12.48
N GLY A 70 17.77 9.15 -11.97
CA GLY A 70 16.55 9.94 -11.79
C GLY A 70 15.79 10.21 -13.09
N GLU A 71 16.13 9.60 -14.22
CA GLU A 71 15.38 9.70 -15.47
C GLU A 71 13.92 9.28 -15.27
N ILE A 72 12.97 10.09 -15.73
CA ILE A 72 11.52 9.82 -15.60
C ILE A 72 10.94 9.51 -16.99
N SER A 73 10.24 8.38 -17.12
CA SER A 73 9.57 7.92 -18.33
C SER A 73 8.06 7.90 -18.15
N ARG A 74 7.30 8.50 -19.07
CA ARG A 74 5.83 8.44 -19.09
C ARG A 74 5.34 7.16 -19.76
N LEU A 75 4.57 6.37 -19.02
CA LEU A 75 4.14 5.01 -19.42
C LEU A 75 2.73 4.97 -20.01
N THR A 76 1.87 5.93 -19.63
CA THR A 76 0.54 6.12 -20.20
C THR A 76 0.38 7.55 -20.72
N ASP A 77 -0.52 7.75 -21.68
CA ASP A 77 -0.74 9.04 -22.33
C ASP A 77 -2.23 9.44 -22.34
N PHE A 78 -2.80 9.57 -21.15
CA PHE A 78 -4.17 10.07 -21.01
C PHE A 78 -4.23 11.56 -21.35
N PRO A 79 -5.30 12.01 -22.05
CA PRO A 79 -5.45 13.40 -22.44
C PRO A 79 -5.63 14.30 -21.22
N ALA A 80 -5.20 15.56 -21.35
CA ALA A 80 -5.41 16.58 -20.31
C ALA A 80 -6.88 16.64 -19.86
N ASN A 81 -7.09 16.75 -18.55
CA ASN A 81 -8.40 16.73 -17.89
C ASN A 81 -9.16 15.40 -17.96
N ALA A 82 -8.48 14.28 -18.22
CA ALA A 82 -9.06 12.96 -18.05
C ALA A 82 -9.63 12.80 -16.63
N LYS A 83 -10.92 12.46 -16.52
CA LYS A 83 -11.63 12.32 -15.24
C LYS A 83 -11.36 10.98 -14.54
N HIS A 84 -11.02 9.96 -15.34
CA HIS A 84 -10.71 8.62 -14.85
C HIS A 84 -9.22 8.41 -15.06
N THR A 85 -8.53 8.12 -13.98
CA THR A 85 -7.08 8.00 -13.96
C THR A 85 -6.62 6.82 -13.12
N PRO A 86 -5.39 6.33 -13.33
CA PRO A 86 -4.78 5.35 -12.45
C PRO A 86 -4.73 5.88 -11.01
N ARG A 87 -4.99 5.00 -10.04
CA ARG A 87 -4.93 5.31 -8.60
C ARG A 87 -3.60 4.81 -8.02
N PHE A 88 -3.40 4.87 -6.71
CA PHE A 88 -2.21 4.29 -6.06
C PHE A 88 -2.32 2.78 -5.78
N SER A 89 -3.46 2.14 -6.10
CA SER A 89 -3.70 0.72 -5.91
C SER A 89 -3.17 -0.14 -7.09
N ASN A 90 -1.99 0.19 -7.59
CA ASN A 90 -1.37 -0.53 -8.72
C ASN A 90 -0.34 -1.52 -8.18
N ASP A 91 -0.03 -2.55 -8.95
CA ASP A 91 0.91 -3.58 -8.51
C ASP A 91 1.74 -4.13 -9.67
N VAL A 92 3.06 -4.15 -9.49
CA VAL A 92 4.01 -4.66 -10.48
C VAL A 92 4.16 -6.17 -10.33
N ASN A 93 4.05 -6.87 -11.46
CA ASN A 93 4.29 -8.29 -11.56
C ASN A 93 5.73 -8.67 -11.12
N PRO A 94 5.89 -9.57 -10.13
CA PRO A 94 7.20 -9.95 -9.62
C PRO A 94 8.03 -10.78 -10.63
N THR A 95 7.42 -11.37 -11.65
CA THR A 95 8.09 -12.30 -12.58
C THR A 95 8.30 -11.73 -13.99
N ARG A 96 7.66 -10.60 -14.34
CA ARG A 96 7.79 -9.97 -15.67
C ARG A 96 7.55 -8.45 -15.63
N PRO A 97 8.04 -7.66 -16.60
CA PRO A 97 7.87 -6.20 -16.61
C PRO A 97 6.45 -5.80 -17.01
N GLU A 98 5.51 -5.96 -16.09
CA GLU A 98 4.09 -5.66 -16.28
C GLU A 98 3.47 -5.08 -15.01
N ILE A 99 2.57 -4.12 -15.14
CA ILE A 99 1.83 -3.54 -14.01
C ILE A 99 0.33 -3.71 -14.19
N TYR A 100 -0.37 -3.93 -13.10
CA TYR A 100 -1.82 -3.99 -13.05
C TYR A 100 -2.39 -2.76 -12.34
N TYR A 101 -3.45 -2.20 -12.90
CA TYR A 101 -4.06 -0.98 -12.37
C TYR A 101 -5.53 -0.88 -12.78
N THR A 102 -6.29 -0.13 -12.00
CA THR A 102 -7.69 0.17 -12.32
C THR A 102 -7.81 1.50 -13.06
N LEU A 103 -8.66 1.52 -14.07
CA LEU A 103 -8.98 2.71 -14.85
C LEU A 103 -10.45 2.61 -15.29
N ASP A 104 -11.24 3.67 -15.06
CA ASP A 104 -12.64 3.72 -15.49
C ASP A 104 -13.44 2.46 -15.08
N ASN A 105 -13.33 2.11 -13.80
CA ASN A 105 -13.99 0.95 -13.19
C ASN A 105 -13.66 -0.40 -13.88
N LYS A 106 -12.47 -0.54 -14.46
CA LYS A 106 -12.00 -1.77 -15.11
C LYS A 106 -10.56 -2.06 -14.69
N LEU A 107 -10.17 -3.33 -14.72
CA LEU A 107 -8.80 -3.77 -14.44
C LEU A 107 -8.03 -3.93 -15.75
N TYR A 108 -6.82 -3.35 -15.80
CA TYR A 108 -5.93 -3.43 -16.95
C TYR A 108 -4.57 -3.98 -16.56
N ALA A 109 -3.90 -4.60 -17.54
CA ALA A 109 -2.46 -4.83 -17.54
C ALA A 109 -1.77 -3.86 -18.50
N LEU A 110 -0.59 -3.38 -18.13
CA LEU A 110 0.32 -2.61 -18.96
C LEU A 110 1.70 -3.26 -18.96
N GLU A 111 2.15 -3.71 -20.13
CA GLU A 111 3.51 -4.22 -20.33
C GLU A 111 4.50 -3.04 -20.33
N LEU A 112 5.41 -2.98 -19.35
CA LEU A 112 6.25 -1.82 -19.06
C LEU A 112 7.32 -1.56 -20.13
N GLU A 113 7.70 -2.57 -20.90
CA GLU A 113 8.69 -2.41 -21.98
C GLU A 113 8.08 -1.92 -23.29
N THR A 114 6.87 -2.39 -23.63
CA THR A 114 6.23 -2.16 -24.93
C THR A 114 5.12 -1.11 -24.88
N LEU A 115 4.62 -0.81 -23.67
CA LEU A 115 3.43 -0.01 -23.37
C LEU A 115 2.14 -0.58 -23.95
N LYS A 116 2.09 -1.90 -24.18
CA LYS A 116 0.87 -2.57 -24.64
C LYS A 116 -0.12 -2.68 -23.48
N HIS A 117 -1.31 -2.14 -23.69
CA HIS A 117 -2.44 -2.25 -22.77
C HIS A 117 -3.29 -3.49 -23.07
N ARG A 118 -3.76 -4.17 -22.01
CA ARG A 118 -4.76 -5.24 -22.10
C ARG A 118 -5.84 -5.04 -21.06
N LEU A 119 -7.11 -5.04 -21.48
CA LEU A 119 -8.24 -5.11 -20.56
C LEU A 119 -8.32 -6.53 -20.01
N LEU A 120 -8.29 -6.66 -18.68
CA LEU A 120 -8.38 -7.95 -18.01
C LEU A 120 -9.78 -8.24 -17.49
N TYR A 121 -10.43 -7.24 -16.90
CA TYR A 121 -11.73 -7.44 -16.26
C TYR A 121 -12.60 -6.19 -16.32
N THR A 122 -13.89 -6.41 -16.57
CA THR A 122 -14.96 -5.42 -16.45
C THR A 122 -15.99 -5.96 -15.46
N PRO A 123 -16.20 -5.28 -14.32
CA PRO A 123 -17.19 -5.72 -13.35
C PRO A 123 -18.61 -5.64 -13.94
N PRO A 124 -19.57 -6.44 -13.44
CA PRO A 124 -20.97 -6.31 -13.80
C PRO A 124 -21.51 -4.90 -13.49
N VAL A 125 -22.57 -4.50 -14.21
CA VAL A 125 -23.29 -3.25 -13.91
C VAL A 125 -23.77 -3.26 -12.45
N GLY A 126 -23.59 -2.14 -11.75
CA GLY A 126 -23.92 -2.02 -10.33
C GLY A 126 -22.80 -2.43 -9.39
N TYR A 127 -21.58 -2.70 -9.89
CA TYR A 127 -20.41 -2.97 -9.07
C TYR A 127 -19.23 -2.05 -9.43
N ASN A 128 -18.46 -1.68 -8.41
CA ASN A 128 -17.16 -1.03 -8.55
C ASN A 128 -16.03 -2.01 -8.30
N VAL A 129 -14.97 -1.97 -9.11
CA VAL A 129 -13.74 -2.75 -8.92
C VAL A 129 -12.66 -1.94 -8.21
N HIS A 130 -12.00 -2.58 -7.25
CA HIS A 130 -10.93 -2.02 -6.44
C HIS A 130 -9.75 -3.00 -6.32
N GLY A 131 -8.56 -2.49 -6.06
CA GLY A 131 -7.34 -3.30 -5.97
C GLY A 131 -6.80 -3.72 -7.33
N GLY A 132 -6.34 -4.97 -7.43
CA GLY A 132 -5.60 -5.49 -8.59
C GLY A 132 -4.18 -5.89 -8.24
N LEU A 133 -3.99 -6.61 -7.13
CA LEU A 133 -2.68 -7.06 -6.67
C LEU A 133 -2.35 -8.43 -7.23
N VAL A 134 -1.09 -8.66 -7.60
CA VAL A 134 -0.64 -9.86 -8.30
C VAL A 134 0.00 -10.87 -7.35
N GLY A 135 -0.30 -12.16 -7.55
CA GLY A 135 0.31 -13.24 -6.80
C GLY A 135 1.81 -13.41 -7.06
N ALA A 136 2.50 -14.10 -6.14
CA ALA A 136 3.95 -14.34 -6.19
C ALA A 136 4.48 -14.93 -7.51
N ASP A 137 3.67 -15.74 -8.20
CA ASP A 137 4.03 -16.37 -9.47
C ASP A 137 3.75 -15.48 -10.70
N GLY A 138 3.11 -14.33 -10.51
CA GLY A 138 2.72 -13.41 -11.58
C GLY A 138 1.54 -13.87 -12.43
N LYS A 139 0.90 -15.00 -12.10
CA LYS A 139 -0.12 -15.64 -12.95
C LYS A 139 -1.51 -15.09 -12.73
N TYR A 140 -1.84 -14.70 -11.50
CA TYR A 140 -3.16 -14.21 -11.14
C TYR A 140 -3.09 -12.83 -10.49
N VAL A 141 -4.08 -12.01 -10.81
CA VAL A 141 -4.38 -10.75 -10.15
C VAL A 141 -5.66 -10.89 -9.36
N TYR A 142 -5.68 -10.34 -8.16
CA TYR A 142 -6.80 -10.39 -7.24
C TYR A 142 -7.37 -8.98 -7.05
N SER A 143 -8.67 -8.86 -7.23
CA SER A 143 -9.41 -7.61 -7.09
C SER A 143 -10.68 -7.83 -6.26
N VAL A 144 -11.20 -6.76 -5.66
CA VAL A 144 -12.49 -6.77 -5.00
C VAL A 144 -13.48 -6.07 -5.91
N ILE A 145 -14.65 -6.66 -6.13
CA ILE A 145 -15.81 -5.93 -6.61
C ILE A 145 -16.78 -5.70 -5.45
N GLN A 146 -17.42 -4.54 -5.44
CA GLN A 146 -18.38 -4.17 -4.42
C GLN A 146 -19.62 -3.53 -5.05
N GLU A 147 -20.80 -3.82 -4.52
CA GLU A 147 -22.05 -3.13 -4.86
C GLU A 147 -21.82 -1.61 -4.88
N ASP A 148 -22.27 -0.98 -5.97
CA ASP A 148 -22.25 0.47 -6.10
C ASP A 148 -23.33 1.09 -5.22
N LEU A 149 -22.89 1.85 -4.21
CA LEU A 149 -23.75 2.52 -3.25
C LEU A 149 -23.89 4.02 -3.54
N SER A 150 -23.37 4.54 -4.65
CA SER A 150 -23.31 5.99 -4.91
C SER A 150 -24.68 6.67 -4.91
N ASP A 151 -25.74 5.96 -5.30
CA ASP A 151 -27.10 6.49 -5.31
C ASP A 151 -27.77 6.47 -3.93
N LYS A 152 -27.17 5.75 -2.97
CA LYS A 152 -27.71 5.55 -1.61
C LYS A 152 -26.91 6.31 -0.56
N ILE A 153 -25.60 6.44 -0.75
CA ILE A 153 -24.65 6.95 0.23
C ILE A 153 -23.70 7.92 -0.45
N TYR A 154 -23.66 9.15 0.07
CA TYR A 154 -22.60 10.08 -0.28
C TYR A 154 -21.31 9.65 0.43
N ALA A 155 -20.37 9.09 -0.33
CA ALA A 155 -19.07 8.66 0.17
C ALA A 155 -17.93 9.30 -0.63
N ASN A 156 -16.90 9.75 0.08
CA ASN A 156 -15.61 10.08 -0.50
C ASN A 156 -14.51 9.49 0.36
N LEU A 157 -14.35 8.17 0.24
CA LEU A 157 -13.41 7.39 1.04
C LEU A 157 -11.95 7.81 0.80
N SER A 158 -11.66 8.39 -0.37
CA SER A 158 -10.33 8.90 -0.70
C SER A 158 -9.96 10.22 -0.01
N ALA A 159 -10.94 10.97 0.50
CA ALA A 159 -10.76 12.26 1.16
C ALA A 159 -11.29 12.19 2.59
N SER A 160 -10.40 11.98 3.56
CA SER A 160 -10.75 11.88 4.99
C SER A 160 -11.84 10.85 5.32
N TYR A 161 -11.95 9.78 4.52
CA TYR A 161 -12.85 8.65 4.76
C TYR A 161 -14.35 9.02 4.92
N ILE A 162 -14.82 10.04 4.22
CA ILE A 162 -16.22 10.49 4.30
C ILE A 162 -17.16 9.36 3.87
N GLY A 163 -18.17 9.05 4.70
CA GLY A 163 -19.17 8.01 4.43
C GLY A 163 -18.78 6.60 4.87
N MET A 164 -17.60 6.42 5.48
CA MET A 164 -17.07 5.11 5.90
C MET A 164 -18.04 4.34 6.82
N SER A 165 -18.68 5.02 7.78
CA SER A 165 -19.62 4.38 8.72
C SER A 165 -20.89 3.91 8.02
N GLU A 166 -21.39 4.70 7.07
CA GLU A 166 -22.59 4.41 6.29
C GLU A 166 -22.35 3.22 5.36
N VAL A 167 -21.23 3.21 4.64
CA VAL A 167 -20.83 2.08 3.77
C VAL A 167 -20.69 0.79 4.58
N PHE A 168 -20.01 0.84 5.73
CA PHE A 168 -19.88 -0.31 6.63
C PHE A 168 -21.25 -0.87 7.04
N LYS A 169 -22.16 0.00 7.50
CA LYS A 169 -23.51 -0.40 7.95
C LYS A 169 -24.39 -0.93 6.81
N ALA A 170 -24.14 -0.48 5.58
CA ALA A 170 -24.90 -0.92 4.41
C ALA A 170 -24.62 -2.37 4.02
N LYS A 171 -23.48 -2.95 4.45
CA LYS A 171 -23.11 -4.34 4.18
C LYS A 171 -23.21 -4.68 2.68
N PRO A 172 -22.48 -3.96 1.80
CA PRO A 172 -22.58 -4.16 0.36
C PRO A 172 -22.28 -5.62 -0.02
N ASP A 173 -22.87 -6.09 -1.11
CA ASP A 173 -22.43 -7.32 -1.75
C ASP A 173 -21.00 -7.12 -2.29
N SER A 174 -20.03 -7.78 -1.67
CA SER A 174 -18.62 -7.70 -2.02
C SER A 174 -18.07 -9.06 -2.39
N ARG A 175 -17.21 -9.11 -3.39
CA ARG A 175 -16.66 -10.35 -3.93
C ARG A 175 -15.20 -10.21 -4.30
N ILE A 176 -14.42 -11.28 -4.10
CA ILE A 176 -13.03 -11.36 -4.53
C ILE A 176 -12.98 -12.07 -5.89
N ILE A 177 -12.39 -11.39 -6.87
CA ILE A 177 -12.22 -11.87 -8.23
C ILE A 177 -10.75 -12.20 -8.46
N LYS A 178 -10.50 -13.43 -8.90
CA LYS A 178 -9.21 -13.92 -9.39
C LYS A 178 -9.20 -13.84 -10.92
N THR A 179 -8.23 -13.11 -11.46
CA THR A 179 -8.10 -12.88 -12.91
C THR A 179 -6.78 -13.44 -13.40
N ASP A 180 -6.82 -14.33 -14.39
CA ASP A 180 -5.63 -14.84 -15.08
C ASP A 180 -5.00 -13.74 -15.94
N THR A 181 -3.71 -13.49 -15.75
CA THR A 181 -3.02 -12.31 -16.29
C THR A 181 -2.69 -12.42 -17.78
N GLU A 182 -2.75 -13.62 -18.34
CA GLU A 182 -2.48 -13.88 -19.74
C GLU A 182 -3.76 -13.93 -20.56
N THR A 183 -4.74 -14.69 -20.06
CA THR A 183 -6.00 -14.96 -20.77
C THR A 183 -7.09 -13.94 -20.47
N GLY A 184 -7.02 -13.25 -19.33
CA GLY A 184 -8.11 -12.41 -18.83
C GLY A 184 -9.32 -13.21 -18.33
N SER A 185 -9.19 -14.53 -18.13
CA SER A 185 -10.24 -15.35 -17.52
C SER A 185 -10.45 -14.94 -16.07
N ASN A 186 -11.71 -14.88 -15.62
CA ASN A 186 -12.09 -14.39 -14.31
C ASN A 186 -12.88 -15.43 -13.53
N GLU A 187 -12.59 -15.56 -12.25
CA GLU A 187 -13.25 -16.47 -11.32
C GLU A 187 -13.61 -15.71 -10.04
N GLU A 188 -14.86 -15.83 -9.60
CA GLU A 188 -15.26 -15.38 -8.27
C GLU A 188 -14.85 -16.45 -7.25
N ILE A 189 -13.95 -16.11 -6.34
CA ILE A 189 -13.39 -17.06 -5.36
C ILE A 189 -13.94 -16.87 -3.95
N HIS A 190 -14.62 -15.75 -3.69
CA HIS A 190 -15.26 -15.46 -2.41
C HIS A 190 -16.32 -14.36 -2.56
N GLN A 191 -17.41 -14.47 -1.79
CA GLN A 191 -18.48 -13.47 -1.73
C GLN A 191 -19.00 -13.33 -0.29
N GLU A 192 -19.17 -12.09 0.18
CA GLU A 192 -19.78 -11.76 1.46
C GLU A 192 -20.61 -10.46 1.39
N TYR A 193 -21.61 -10.34 2.27
CA TYR A 193 -22.37 -9.10 2.48
C TYR A 193 -21.73 -8.28 3.60
N CYS A 194 -20.59 -7.69 3.26
CA CYS A 194 -19.80 -6.81 4.11
C CYS A 194 -18.92 -5.94 3.21
N TRP A 195 -18.27 -4.92 3.76
CA TRP A 195 -17.29 -4.16 2.99
C TRP A 195 -15.96 -4.92 2.98
N LEU A 196 -15.67 -5.62 1.87
CA LEU A 196 -14.38 -6.29 1.68
C LEU A 196 -13.34 -5.30 1.14
N GLY A 197 -12.10 -5.45 1.57
CA GLY A 197 -10.98 -4.65 1.08
C GLY A 197 -9.64 -5.35 1.25
N HIS A 198 -8.59 -4.62 0.87
CA HIS A 198 -7.19 -4.96 1.16
C HIS A 198 -6.81 -6.42 0.85
N VAL A 199 -7.15 -6.88 -0.36
CA VAL A 199 -6.71 -8.21 -0.82
C VAL A 199 -5.22 -8.17 -1.12
N ASN A 200 -4.41 -8.81 -0.26
CA ASN A 200 -2.95 -8.84 -0.36
C ASN A 200 -2.47 -10.28 -0.60
N PRO A 201 -1.99 -10.60 -1.80
CA PRO A 201 -1.33 -11.87 -2.06
C PRO A 201 -0.03 -12.01 -1.25
N SER A 202 0.28 -13.22 -0.80
CA SER A 202 1.60 -13.50 -0.23
C SER A 202 2.69 -13.30 -1.30
N PRO A 203 3.82 -12.66 -0.96
CA PRO A 203 4.92 -12.44 -1.90
C PRO A 203 5.67 -13.73 -2.28
N THR A 204 5.45 -14.85 -1.57
CA THR A 204 6.16 -16.12 -1.83
C THR A 204 5.25 -17.34 -1.95
N LYS A 205 4.00 -17.28 -1.47
CA LYS A 205 3.02 -18.38 -1.51
C LYS A 205 1.89 -18.03 -2.46
N SER A 206 1.95 -18.50 -3.71
CA SER A 206 0.99 -18.12 -4.77
C SER A 206 -0.45 -18.54 -4.50
N ASN A 207 -0.68 -19.50 -3.60
CA ASN A 207 -2.03 -19.95 -3.23
C ASN A 207 -2.64 -19.16 -2.07
N LEU A 208 -1.91 -18.25 -1.41
CA LEU A 208 -2.37 -17.55 -0.21
C LEU A 208 -2.59 -16.06 -0.48
N ILE A 209 -3.76 -15.56 -0.09
CA ILE A 209 -4.05 -14.13 -0.03
C ILE A 209 -4.65 -13.80 1.33
N THR A 210 -4.30 -12.64 1.90
CA THR A 210 -5.12 -12.02 2.95
C THR A 210 -6.15 -11.09 2.34
N PHE A 211 -7.24 -10.85 3.04
CA PHE A 211 -8.19 -9.79 2.77
C PHE A 211 -8.74 -9.26 4.10
N CYS A 212 -9.46 -8.15 4.06
CA CYS A 212 -10.06 -7.61 5.27
C CYS A 212 -11.52 -7.24 5.17
N HIS A 213 -12.16 -7.19 6.34
CA HIS A 213 -13.40 -6.47 6.54
C HIS A 213 -13.06 -5.00 6.84
N GLU A 214 -13.34 -4.11 5.89
CA GLU A 214 -13.13 -2.68 6.03
C GLU A 214 -14.22 -2.03 6.89
N GLY A 215 -13.92 -0.83 7.39
CA GLY A 215 -14.86 -0.02 8.15
C GLY A 215 -14.16 0.74 9.27
N PRO A 216 -14.93 1.54 10.06
CA PRO A 216 -14.39 2.18 11.25
C PRO A 216 -13.83 1.12 12.21
N TRP A 217 -12.60 1.28 12.69
CA TRP A 217 -11.87 0.27 13.46
C TRP A 217 -12.66 -0.28 14.67
N HIS A 218 -13.38 0.60 15.37
CA HIS A 218 -14.20 0.24 16.53
C HIS A 218 -15.49 -0.53 16.18
N MET A 219 -15.87 -0.56 14.89
CA MET A 219 -17.08 -1.25 14.40
C MET A 219 -16.79 -2.60 13.76
N VAL A 220 -15.57 -2.79 13.23
CA VAL A 220 -15.16 -4.05 12.61
C VAL A 220 -15.01 -5.11 13.71
N ASP A 221 -15.66 -6.27 13.58
CA ASP A 221 -15.54 -7.37 14.55
C ASP A 221 -14.20 -8.10 14.44
N HIS A 222 -13.86 -8.53 13.22
CA HIS A 222 -12.63 -9.23 12.91
C HIS A 222 -12.08 -8.74 11.57
N ARG A 223 -10.85 -8.24 11.55
CA ARG A 223 -10.30 -7.58 10.37
C ARG A 223 -9.55 -8.52 9.43
N ILE A 224 -8.62 -9.34 9.93
CA ILE A 224 -7.64 -10.04 9.08
C ILE A 224 -8.13 -11.46 8.73
N TRP A 225 -8.38 -11.71 7.46
CA TRP A 225 -8.79 -13.02 6.95
C TRP A 225 -7.75 -13.54 5.97
N LEU A 226 -7.52 -14.85 5.98
CA LEU A 226 -6.70 -15.55 5.00
C LEU A 226 -7.60 -16.43 4.13
N LEU A 227 -7.38 -16.40 2.82
CA LEU A 227 -7.98 -17.30 1.84
C LEU A 227 -6.88 -18.13 1.16
N ASP A 228 -6.99 -19.46 1.26
CA ASP A 228 -6.26 -20.40 0.41
C ASP A 228 -7.06 -20.57 -0.89
N VAL A 229 -6.61 -19.93 -1.96
CA VAL A 229 -7.36 -19.81 -3.23
C VAL A 229 -7.43 -21.12 -4.01
N GLU A 230 -6.61 -22.12 -3.67
CA GLU A 230 -6.67 -23.45 -4.28
C GLU A 230 -7.69 -24.34 -3.56
N LYS A 231 -7.83 -24.18 -2.23
CA LYS A 231 -8.76 -24.97 -1.42
C LYS A 231 -10.12 -24.32 -1.22
N GLY A 232 -10.22 -23.00 -1.43
CA GLY A 232 -11.40 -22.22 -1.06
C GLY A 232 -11.60 -22.10 0.45
N GLU A 233 -10.53 -22.32 1.24
CA GLU A 233 -10.59 -22.32 2.71
C GLU A 233 -10.30 -20.92 3.25
N ILE A 234 -11.18 -20.45 4.14
CA ILE A 234 -11.07 -19.14 4.78
C ILE A 234 -10.81 -19.31 6.26
N THR A 235 -9.80 -18.62 6.77
CA THR A 235 -9.38 -18.69 8.16
C THR A 235 -9.27 -17.29 8.76
N LYS A 236 -9.80 -17.09 9.97
CA LYS A 236 -9.55 -15.87 10.76
C LYS A 236 -8.09 -15.87 11.19
N ILE A 237 -7.33 -14.84 10.83
CA ILE A 237 -5.97 -14.64 11.31
C ILE A 237 -6.00 -13.71 12.51
N ARG A 238 -5.36 -14.12 13.60
CA ARG A 238 -5.32 -13.36 14.87
C ARG A 238 -6.72 -12.90 15.32
N PRO A 239 -7.59 -13.82 15.76
CA PRO A 239 -8.88 -13.46 16.37
C PRO A 239 -8.71 -12.49 17.53
N ARG A 240 -9.74 -11.69 17.80
CA ARG A 240 -9.72 -10.81 18.97
C ARG A 240 -9.44 -11.59 20.26
N LYS A 241 -8.48 -11.12 21.06
CA LYS A 241 -8.14 -11.59 22.40
C LYS A 241 -8.92 -10.84 23.47
N VAL A 242 -9.19 -9.56 23.24
CA VAL A 242 -9.90 -8.69 24.19
C VAL A 242 -10.98 -7.91 23.45
N GLU A 243 -12.14 -7.77 24.09
CA GLU A 243 -13.26 -6.98 23.56
C GLU A 243 -12.83 -5.52 23.32
N GLY A 244 -13.24 -4.97 22.17
CA GLY A 244 -12.96 -3.58 21.80
C GLY A 244 -11.54 -3.30 21.29
N GLU A 245 -10.65 -4.28 21.22
CA GLU A 245 -9.35 -4.07 20.58
C GLU A 245 -9.51 -3.86 19.07
N GLN A 246 -8.65 -3.02 18.52
CA GLN A 246 -8.74 -2.56 17.15
C GLN A 246 -7.48 -3.04 16.42
N ILE A 247 -7.64 -3.95 15.47
CA ILE A 247 -6.54 -4.59 14.75
C ILE A 247 -6.59 -4.11 13.32
N GLY A 248 -5.43 -3.83 12.72
CA GLY A 248 -5.32 -3.42 11.32
C GLY A 248 -3.91 -3.11 10.90
N HIS A 249 -3.78 -2.36 9.80
CA HIS A 249 -2.50 -2.15 9.11
C HIS A 249 -1.77 -3.47 8.83
N GLU A 250 -2.52 -4.48 8.39
CA GLU A 250 -2.02 -5.81 8.12
C GLU A 250 -1.23 -5.89 6.81
N TYR A 251 -0.10 -6.58 6.80
CA TYR A 251 0.73 -6.79 5.61
C TYR A 251 1.53 -8.09 5.72
N TRP A 252 2.00 -8.60 4.60
CA TRP A 252 2.92 -9.74 4.59
C TRP A 252 4.35 -9.28 4.88
N PHE A 253 5.08 -10.01 5.72
CA PHE A 253 6.52 -9.91 5.76
C PHE A 253 7.14 -10.41 4.44
N SER A 254 8.38 -10.01 4.19
CA SER A 254 9.09 -10.26 2.92
C SER A 254 9.22 -11.75 2.56
N ASN A 255 9.25 -12.63 3.56
CA ASN A 255 9.30 -14.08 3.36
C ASN A 255 7.96 -14.70 2.95
N GLY A 256 6.85 -13.94 3.01
CA GLY A 256 5.50 -14.36 2.66
C GLY A 256 4.87 -15.42 3.55
N GLU A 257 5.40 -15.66 4.75
CA GLU A 257 4.83 -16.62 5.71
C GLU A 257 4.15 -15.95 6.90
N GLN A 258 4.71 -14.84 7.40
CA GLN A 258 4.12 -14.09 8.50
C GLN A 258 3.31 -12.90 7.99
N ILE A 259 2.22 -12.65 8.69
CA ILE A 259 1.35 -11.48 8.51
C ILE A 259 1.63 -10.57 9.69
N GLY A 260 2.26 -9.42 9.42
CA GLY A 260 2.44 -8.33 10.38
C GLY A 260 1.18 -7.50 10.52
N TYR A 261 0.95 -6.91 11.68
CA TYR A 261 -0.22 -6.08 11.99
C TYR A 261 0.02 -5.15 13.18
N GLN A 262 -0.87 -4.18 13.35
CA GLN A 262 -0.97 -3.30 14.50
C GLN A 262 -2.21 -3.62 15.33
N VAL A 263 -2.07 -3.47 16.65
CA VAL A 263 -3.20 -3.53 17.60
C VAL A 263 -3.24 -2.23 18.39
N HIS A 264 -4.40 -1.57 18.42
CA HIS A 264 -4.72 -0.57 19.43
C HIS A 264 -5.54 -1.21 20.54
N GLN A 265 -5.06 -1.06 21.76
CA GLN A 265 -5.69 -1.67 22.93
C GLN A 265 -6.84 -0.78 23.46
N PRO A 266 -7.91 -1.36 24.02
CA PRO A 266 -9.06 -0.60 24.53
C PRO A 266 -8.69 0.42 25.61
N GLU A 267 -7.75 0.07 26.50
CA GLU A 267 -7.31 0.93 27.61
C GLU A 267 -6.21 1.93 27.20
N GLY A 268 -5.90 2.00 25.89
CA GLY A 268 -4.80 2.78 25.35
C GLY A 268 -3.50 1.97 25.22
N GLY A 269 -2.57 2.49 24.43
CA GLY A 269 -1.36 1.77 24.02
C GLY A 269 -1.52 1.09 22.67
N SER A 270 -0.38 0.69 22.08
CA SER A 270 -0.34 -0.02 20.82
C SER A 270 0.68 -1.14 20.86
N LEU A 271 0.35 -2.22 20.16
CA LEU A 271 1.25 -3.34 19.94
C LEU A 271 1.54 -3.43 18.44
N PHE A 272 2.75 -3.85 18.12
CA PHE A 272 3.00 -4.48 16.83
C PHE A 272 3.02 -5.99 17.04
N GLY A 273 2.51 -6.72 16.05
CA GLY A 273 2.50 -8.16 16.10
C GLY A 273 2.71 -8.79 14.74
N TYR A 274 2.97 -10.08 14.77
CA TYR A 274 2.87 -10.93 13.61
C TYR A 274 2.39 -12.32 14.00
N VAL A 275 1.84 -13.02 13.02
CA VAL A 275 1.50 -14.45 13.15
C VAL A 275 1.76 -15.13 11.82
N ARG A 276 2.14 -16.41 11.85
CA ARG A 276 2.24 -17.21 10.61
C ARG A 276 0.85 -17.44 10.01
N TYR A 277 0.79 -17.61 8.69
CA TYR A 277 -0.45 -17.81 7.95
C TYR A 277 -1.36 -18.95 8.48
N ASP A 278 -0.82 -19.91 9.23
CA ASP A 278 -1.59 -20.99 9.86
C ASP A 278 -1.95 -20.73 11.34
N ASN A 279 -1.92 -19.47 11.78
CA ASN A 279 -2.15 -19.03 13.16
C ASN A 279 -1.15 -19.59 14.20
N THR A 280 0.02 -20.04 13.76
CA THR A 280 1.09 -20.48 14.67
C THR A 280 2.16 -19.39 14.88
N GLY A 281 2.90 -19.49 15.99
CA GLY A 281 4.07 -18.64 16.23
C GLY A 281 3.75 -17.15 16.35
N GLU A 282 2.59 -16.82 16.91
CA GLU A 282 2.19 -15.43 17.15
C GLU A 282 3.13 -14.75 18.15
N VAL A 283 3.56 -13.53 17.81
CA VAL A 283 4.33 -12.65 18.69
C VAL A 283 3.72 -11.26 18.65
N GLU A 284 3.49 -10.68 19.81
CA GLU A 284 3.05 -9.28 19.97
C GLU A 284 3.95 -8.61 20.99
N ALA A 285 4.34 -7.37 20.71
CA ALA A 285 5.20 -6.59 21.58
C ALA A 285 4.70 -5.14 21.65
N PRO A 286 4.74 -4.51 22.84
CA PRO A 286 4.30 -3.14 23.00
C PRO A 286 5.23 -2.17 22.28
N CYS A 287 4.64 -1.13 21.69
CA CYS A 287 5.37 0.00 21.15
C CYS A 287 5.01 1.29 21.88
N VAL A 288 5.99 2.18 22.03
CA VAL A 288 5.79 3.46 22.71
C VAL A 288 5.15 4.45 21.72
N PRO A 289 3.93 4.94 21.98
CA PRO A 289 3.22 5.84 21.08
C PRO A 289 3.73 7.28 21.22
N LEU A 290 4.17 7.92 20.13
CA LEU A 290 4.55 9.35 20.10
C LEU A 290 4.38 10.01 18.71
N PRO A 291 3.18 10.42 18.23
CA PRO A 291 1.84 9.87 18.48
C PRO A 291 1.74 8.37 18.15
N SER A 292 0.58 7.76 18.42
CA SER A 292 0.26 6.37 18.04
C SER A 292 0.69 6.09 16.60
N PRO A 293 1.37 4.96 16.31
CA PRO A 293 1.70 4.59 14.94
C PRO A 293 0.44 4.54 14.07
N ASP A 294 0.59 4.93 12.80
CA ASP A 294 -0.47 4.88 11.79
C ASP A 294 -0.07 3.84 10.74
N HIS A 295 0.02 4.15 9.44
CA HIS A 295 0.51 3.18 8.46
C HIS A 295 1.86 2.64 8.89
N ILE A 296 1.94 1.30 8.94
CA ILE A 296 3.14 0.58 9.33
C ILE A 296 3.53 -0.42 8.24
N HIS A 297 4.84 -0.64 8.11
CA HIS A 297 5.40 -1.65 7.22
C HIS A 297 6.74 -2.15 7.79
N SER A 298 7.14 -3.35 7.41
CA SER A 298 8.48 -3.90 7.65
C SER A 298 8.78 -5.08 6.73
N ASN A 299 10.05 -5.45 6.61
CA ASN A 299 10.45 -6.68 5.91
C ASN A 299 10.36 -7.91 6.83
N ASP A 300 10.55 -7.71 8.13
CA ASP A 300 10.42 -8.67 9.24
C ASP A 300 10.07 -7.93 10.55
N PHE A 301 10.12 -8.59 11.70
CA PHE A 301 9.75 -7.97 12.98
C PHE A 301 10.86 -7.14 13.65
N SER A 302 12.08 -7.12 13.12
CA SER A 302 13.23 -6.49 13.77
C SER A 302 13.16 -4.96 13.75
N LEU A 303 12.61 -4.39 12.67
CA LEU A 303 12.54 -2.95 12.48
C LEU A 303 11.27 -2.57 11.72
N ILE A 304 10.39 -1.80 12.37
CA ILE A 304 9.11 -1.35 11.81
C ILE A 304 9.17 0.14 11.52
N VAL A 305 8.68 0.55 10.34
CA VAL A 305 8.53 1.96 9.97
C VAL A 305 7.09 2.41 10.17
N SER A 306 6.87 3.66 10.59
CA SER A 306 5.55 4.30 10.62
C SER A 306 5.59 5.78 10.28
N ASP A 307 4.49 6.33 9.77
CA ASP A 307 4.35 7.73 9.34
C ASP A 307 3.50 8.61 10.27
N SER A 308 3.23 8.19 11.50
CA SER A 308 2.32 8.96 12.34
C SER A 308 2.83 10.38 12.69
N GLY A 309 1.92 11.35 12.61
CA GLY A 309 2.22 12.76 12.90
C GLY A 309 2.86 13.49 11.72
N LYS A 310 4.13 13.90 11.88
CA LYS A 310 4.88 14.71 10.89
C LYS A 310 6.22 14.10 10.51
N SER A 311 6.50 12.89 10.97
CA SER A 311 7.81 12.24 10.89
C SER A 311 7.69 10.78 10.49
N ILE A 312 8.63 10.30 9.69
CA ILE A 312 8.89 8.88 9.48
C ILE A 312 9.68 8.38 10.68
N LYS A 313 9.14 7.36 11.36
CA LYS A 313 9.71 6.80 12.59
C LYS A 313 10.10 5.35 12.40
N LEU A 314 11.09 4.93 13.17
CA LEU A 314 11.57 3.56 13.25
C LEU A 314 11.40 3.02 14.66
N TYR A 315 10.94 1.78 14.73
CA TYR A 315 10.74 1.02 15.96
C TYR A 315 11.60 -0.24 15.87
N HIS A 316 12.65 -0.30 16.68
CA HIS A 316 13.56 -1.44 16.75
C HIS A 316 13.11 -2.42 17.83
N TYR A 317 13.03 -3.71 17.50
CA TYR A 317 12.66 -4.76 18.43
C TYR A 317 13.88 -5.26 19.20
N ASN A 318 13.84 -5.17 20.53
CA ASN A 318 14.98 -5.53 21.40
C ASN A 318 14.90 -6.95 21.97
N GLY A 319 13.92 -7.76 21.53
CA GLY A 319 13.69 -9.12 22.01
C GLY A 319 12.59 -9.26 23.07
N GLU A 320 12.17 -8.15 23.70
CA GLU A 320 11.04 -8.12 24.63
C GLU A 320 9.95 -7.14 24.17
N GLY A 321 10.36 -5.95 23.76
CA GLY A 321 9.50 -4.84 23.33
C GLY A 321 10.12 -4.06 22.18
N PHE A 322 9.45 -2.99 21.78
CA PHE A 322 10.07 -2.01 20.89
C PHE A 322 10.72 -0.89 21.70
N ASP A 323 11.95 -0.56 21.32
CA ASP A 323 12.62 0.64 21.82
C ASP A 323 11.78 1.89 21.49
N PRO A 324 11.93 3.00 22.24
CA PRO A 324 11.18 4.20 21.91
C PRO A 324 11.48 4.68 20.49
N ALA A 325 10.44 5.14 19.80
CA ALA A 325 10.50 5.50 18.39
C ALA A 325 11.66 6.46 18.08
N ARG A 326 12.39 6.18 17.01
CA ARG A 326 13.44 7.06 16.49
C ARG A 326 12.98 7.75 15.21
N VAL A 327 13.30 9.04 15.08
CA VAL A 327 12.93 9.84 13.92
C VAL A 327 13.95 9.62 12.81
N LEU A 328 13.52 8.99 11.72
CA LEU A 328 14.35 8.86 10.52
C LEU A 328 14.42 10.19 9.77
N CYS A 329 13.26 10.78 9.49
CA CYS A 329 13.15 12.10 8.86
C CYS A 329 11.76 12.70 9.05
N MET A 330 11.63 13.99 8.78
CA MET A 330 10.36 14.71 8.78
C MET A 330 9.70 14.61 7.40
N HIS A 331 8.48 14.05 7.34
CA HIS A 331 7.70 14.10 6.11
C HIS A 331 6.87 15.39 6.04
N ASP A 332 6.39 15.92 7.18
CA ASP A 332 5.56 17.13 7.32
C ASP A 332 4.26 17.23 6.50
N GLY A 333 4.00 16.26 5.62
CA GLY A 333 2.82 16.20 4.77
C GLY A 333 1.50 16.10 5.53
N SER A 334 0.40 16.24 4.80
CA SER A 334 -0.97 16.11 5.30
C SER A 334 -1.57 14.75 4.97
N PHE A 335 -2.57 14.34 5.77
CA PHE A 335 -3.29 13.08 5.60
C PHE A 335 -4.67 13.25 4.95
N PHE A 336 -4.90 14.36 4.23
CA PHE A 336 -6.25 14.70 3.77
C PHE A 336 -6.76 13.77 2.66
N TYR A 337 -5.95 13.55 1.62
CA TYR A 337 -6.21 12.55 0.58
C TYR A 337 -5.29 11.34 0.80
N GLY A 338 -5.77 10.13 0.52
CA GLY A 338 -4.94 8.92 0.62
C GLY A 338 -3.66 8.97 -0.22
N SER A 339 -3.68 9.67 -1.36
CA SER A 339 -2.49 9.89 -2.20
C SER A 339 -1.45 10.86 -1.59
N HIS A 340 -1.81 11.57 -0.51
CA HIS A 340 -0.90 12.46 0.23
C HIS A 340 -0.28 11.78 1.45
N HIS A 341 -0.82 10.62 1.85
CA HIS A 341 -0.30 9.85 2.96
C HIS A 341 1.12 9.37 2.62
N PRO A 342 2.07 9.42 3.57
CA PRO A 342 3.43 9.02 3.30
C PRO A 342 3.58 7.57 2.85
N HIS A 343 2.80 6.65 3.42
CA HIS A 343 2.84 5.22 3.08
C HIS A 343 4.28 4.68 3.09
N PRO A 344 4.98 4.78 4.24
CA PRO A 344 6.39 4.46 4.29
C PRO A 344 6.60 2.97 4.09
N ARG A 345 7.59 2.61 3.29
CA ARG A 345 8.00 1.22 3.11
C ARG A 345 9.49 1.09 2.93
N PHE A 346 10.02 -0.06 3.34
CA PHE A 346 11.39 -0.41 3.04
C PHE A 346 11.57 -0.71 1.56
N THR A 347 12.73 -0.33 1.05
CA THR A 347 13.30 -0.92 -0.17
C THR A 347 13.60 -2.40 0.04
N ALA A 348 13.64 -3.18 -1.04
CA ALA A 348 13.84 -4.62 -0.96
C ALA A 348 15.17 -5.03 -0.31
N ASP A 349 16.21 -4.20 -0.44
CA ASP A 349 17.52 -4.41 0.21
C ASP A 349 17.57 -3.87 1.66
N GLY A 350 16.48 -3.26 2.13
CA GLY A 350 16.34 -2.73 3.48
C GLY A 350 17.15 -1.46 3.76
N LYS A 351 17.77 -0.83 2.76
CA LYS A 351 18.71 0.30 2.99
C LYS A 351 18.08 1.68 2.96
N GLN A 352 16.86 1.80 2.44
CA GLN A 352 16.16 3.07 2.31
C GLN A 352 14.67 2.92 2.59
N ILE A 353 14.03 4.01 3.02
CA ILE A 353 12.57 4.12 3.15
C ILE A 353 12.00 4.98 2.04
N LEU A 354 11.08 4.42 1.25
CA LEU A 354 10.27 5.14 0.27
C LEU A 354 9.04 5.74 0.97
N PHE A 355 8.74 7.01 0.70
CA PHE A 355 7.52 7.66 1.20
C PHE A 355 7.07 8.82 0.30
N ASN A 356 5.83 9.26 0.47
CA ASN A 356 5.28 10.46 -0.16
C ASN A 356 5.24 11.64 0.83
N SER A 357 5.29 12.86 0.31
CA SER A 357 4.91 14.04 1.09
C SER A 357 4.49 15.20 0.21
N ASN A 358 3.45 15.92 0.65
CA ASN A 358 3.04 17.20 0.06
C ASN A 358 3.58 18.43 0.81
N VAL A 359 4.67 18.30 1.57
CA VAL A 359 5.31 19.42 2.31
C VAL A 359 5.66 20.61 1.40
N SER A 360 5.97 20.35 0.13
CA SER A 360 6.26 21.37 -0.88
C SER A 360 5.02 21.99 -1.55
N GLY A 361 3.81 21.73 -1.04
CA GLY A 361 2.54 22.10 -1.65
C GLY A 361 1.96 21.02 -2.56
N TYR A 362 2.75 20.48 -3.48
CA TYR A 362 2.41 19.28 -4.26
C TYR A 362 2.99 18.03 -3.63
N CYS A 363 2.28 16.90 -3.78
CA CYS A 363 2.76 15.60 -3.33
C CYS A 363 3.96 15.18 -4.18
N ASN A 364 5.02 14.74 -3.53
CA ASN A 364 6.25 14.27 -4.15
C ASN A 364 6.72 12.98 -3.49
N ILE A 365 7.59 12.26 -4.20
CA ILE A 365 8.15 10.97 -3.76
C ILE A 365 9.55 11.19 -3.20
N TYR A 366 9.87 10.53 -2.09
CA TYR A 366 11.13 10.66 -1.37
C TYR A 366 11.71 9.29 -1.02
N LEU A 367 13.03 9.19 -0.99
CA LEU A 367 13.80 8.07 -0.44
C LEU A 367 14.71 8.57 0.69
N ALA A 368 14.53 8.08 1.91
CA ALA A 368 15.42 8.37 3.04
C ALA A 368 16.42 7.22 3.24
N ASP A 369 17.71 7.56 3.39
CA ASP A 369 18.75 6.57 3.71
C ASP A 369 18.55 6.02 5.13
N LEU A 370 18.64 4.70 5.30
CA LEU A 370 18.65 4.06 6.61
C LEU A 370 20.10 4.03 7.13
N PRO A 371 20.39 4.53 8.36
CA PRO A 371 21.71 4.39 8.95
C PRO A 371 21.97 2.95 9.39
N ASP A 372 23.24 2.54 9.43
CA ASP A 372 23.65 1.22 9.93
C ASP A 372 23.24 0.99 11.40
N ASP A 373 23.27 2.05 12.21
CA ASP A 373 22.83 2.04 13.61
C ASP A 373 21.67 3.02 13.82
N VAL A 374 20.45 2.48 13.85
CA VAL A 374 19.22 3.25 14.06
C VAL A 374 19.13 3.87 15.46
N THR A 375 19.92 3.41 16.44
CA THR A 375 19.89 3.97 17.80
C THR A 375 20.52 5.37 17.87
N THR A 376 21.33 5.74 16.87
CA THR A 376 21.93 7.07 16.71
C THR A 376 20.94 8.15 16.30
N LEU A 377 19.77 7.74 15.80
CA LEU A 377 18.71 8.66 15.40
C LEU A 377 18.10 9.35 16.63
N PRO A 378 17.61 10.60 16.46
CA PRO A 378 17.02 11.35 17.56
C PRO A 378 15.63 10.79 17.96
N PHE A 379 15.26 11.05 19.20
CA PHE A 379 13.87 10.97 19.64
C PHE A 379 13.13 12.24 19.14
N LEU A 380 11.82 12.15 18.92
CA LEU A 380 10.97 13.34 18.82
C LEU A 380 10.46 13.65 20.24
N GLU A 381 10.81 14.82 20.78
CA GLU A 381 10.26 15.32 22.05
C GLU A 381 8.78 15.72 21.93
#